data_AF-A0A9E2KK09-F1
#
_entry.id   AF-A0A9E2KK09-F1
#
_cell.length_a   1.000
_cell.length_b   1.000
_cell.length_c   1.000
_cell.angle_alpha   90.00
_cell.angle_beta   90.00
_cell.angle_gamma   90.00
#
_symmetry.space_group_name_H-M   'P 1'
#
loop_
_entity.id
_entity.type
_entity.pdbx_description
1 polymer ?
#
loop_
_entity_poly.entity_id
_entity_poly.type
_entity_poly.pdbx_seq_one_letter_code
_entity_poly.pdbx_strand_id
1 'polypeptide(L)'
;MMKEKVRRVLAGLLVPALVWVLMGCALAVYHAAPEALALLEEEGVWTEDNLTVLSAEEADTALIFYPGALVEPASYLPLLEGVRQMGVSCIIVEMPLGMAFLDLNAADEVMERFPEVEHWLLGGHSLGGAMASQYAARHADRAEALILLGAYIYGDYPAEQALTVYGSLDRGLGTGLGYTENVVILEGGNHAQFGNYGPQLGDPEAEISAGEQQAQTLEAIQSFLAGRGLL
;
A
#
# COMPACT_ATOMS: atom_id res chain seq x y z
N MET A 1 -47.29 11.28 -8.97
CA MET A 1 -46.82 12.39 -9.83
C MET A 1 -45.78 13.30 -9.15
N MET A 2 -46.03 13.85 -7.94
CA MET A 2 -45.04 14.71 -7.24
C MET A 2 -43.78 13.96 -6.77
N LYS A 3 -43.93 12.71 -6.30
CA LYS A 3 -42.80 11.85 -5.89
C LYS A 3 -41.85 11.46 -7.04
N GLU A 4 -42.36 11.29 -8.26
CA GLU A 4 -41.51 10.97 -9.43
C GLU A 4 -40.72 12.19 -9.93
N LYS A 5 -41.30 13.39 -9.88
CA LYS A 5 -40.59 14.63 -10.23
C LYS A 5 -39.46 14.92 -9.25
N VAL A 6 -39.70 14.75 -7.94
CA VAL A 6 -38.65 14.88 -6.90
C VAL A 6 -37.54 13.84 -7.09
N ARG A 7 -37.89 12.58 -7.40
CA ARG A 7 -36.91 11.51 -7.66
C ARG A 7 -36.08 11.77 -8.93
N ARG A 8 -36.66 12.34 -9.98
CA ARG A 8 -35.94 12.75 -11.21
C ARG A 8 -35.03 13.97 -11.00
N VAL A 9 -35.45 14.94 -10.18
CA VAL A 9 -34.61 16.09 -9.82
C VAL A 9 -33.45 15.68 -8.92
N LEU A 10 -33.67 14.80 -7.94
CA LEU A 10 -32.60 14.23 -7.11
C LEU A 10 -31.64 13.37 -7.93
N ALA A 11 -32.13 12.54 -8.85
CA ALA A 11 -31.30 11.79 -9.80
C ALA A 11 -30.51 12.71 -10.75
N GLY A 12 -31.10 13.84 -11.16
CA GLY A 12 -30.43 14.86 -11.99
C GLY A 12 -29.35 15.67 -11.26
N LEU A 13 -29.37 15.71 -9.92
CA LEU A 13 -28.34 16.35 -9.10
C LEU A 13 -27.23 15.37 -8.65
N LEU A 14 -27.54 14.08 -8.60
CA LEU A 14 -26.57 13.02 -8.26
C LEU A 14 -25.47 12.88 -9.32
N VAL A 15 -25.79 13.00 -10.60
CA VAL A 15 -24.80 12.88 -11.68
C VAL A 15 -23.78 14.03 -11.65
N PRO A 16 -24.18 15.32 -11.56
CA PRO A 16 -23.23 16.41 -11.35
C PRO A 16 -22.41 16.25 -10.06
N ALA A 17 -23.03 15.90 -8.94
CA ALA A 17 -22.32 15.70 -7.67
C ALA A 17 -21.27 14.59 -7.76
N LEU A 18 -21.60 13.46 -8.41
CA LEU A 18 -20.68 12.38 -8.68
C LEU A 18 -19.54 12.82 -9.60
N VAL A 19 -19.84 13.57 -10.68
CA VAL A 19 -18.81 14.14 -11.56
C VAL A 19 -17.87 15.09 -10.81
N TRP A 20 -18.41 15.92 -9.90
CA TRP A 20 -17.59 16.81 -9.06
C TRP A 20 -16.73 16.04 -8.05
N VAL A 21 -17.25 14.97 -7.45
CA VAL A 21 -16.47 14.09 -6.56
C VAL A 21 -15.37 13.37 -7.34
N LEU A 22 -15.70 12.76 -8.49
CA LEU A 22 -14.74 12.09 -9.36
C LEU A 22 -13.66 13.05 -9.89
N MET A 23 -14.06 14.27 -10.28
CA MET A 23 -13.13 15.32 -10.70
C MET A 23 -12.25 15.80 -9.54
N GLY A 24 -12.82 15.94 -8.35
CA GLY A 24 -12.07 16.28 -7.13
C GLY A 24 -11.05 15.21 -6.75
N CYS A 25 -11.42 13.94 -6.85
CA CYS A 25 -10.50 12.81 -6.67
C CYS A 25 -9.39 12.80 -7.72
N ALA A 26 -9.72 12.99 -9.01
CA ALA A 26 -8.74 13.01 -10.09
C ALA A 26 -7.73 14.16 -9.95
N LEU A 27 -8.16 15.34 -9.47
CA LEU A 27 -7.28 16.48 -9.21
C LEU A 27 -6.47 16.36 -7.91
N ALA A 28 -6.81 15.40 -7.05
CA ALA A 28 -6.16 15.14 -5.78
C ALA A 28 -5.23 13.91 -5.82
N VAL A 29 -5.01 13.32 -7.00
CA VAL A 29 -4.07 12.21 -7.18
C VAL A 29 -2.65 12.71 -6.97
N TYR A 30 -1.92 12.05 -6.08
CA TYR A 30 -0.49 12.20 -5.92
C TYR A 30 0.22 11.38 -6.98
N HIS A 31 0.94 12.07 -7.85
CA HIS A 31 1.62 11.45 -8.98
C HIS A 31 3.02 10.97 -8.62
N ALA A 32 3.43 9.86 -9.25
CA ALA A 32 4.76 9.34 -9.10
C ALA A 32 5.83 10.33 -9.59
N ALA A 33 6.88 10.48 -8.80
CA ALA A 33 8.03 11.29 -9.18
C ALA A 33 8.79 10.62 -10.33
N PRO A 34 9.50 11.40 -11.19
CA PRO A 34 10.20 10.86 -12.36
C PRO A 34 11.15 9.70 -12.05
N GLU A 35 11.83 9.75 -10.91
CA GLU A 35 12.73 8.69 -10.45
C GLU A 35 12.01 7.36 -10.15
N ALA A 36 10.75 7.42 -9.72
CA ALA A 36 9.93 6.24 -9.48
C ALA A 36 9.42 5.65 -10.81
N LEU A 37 8.97 6.52 -11.72
CA LEU A 37 8.54 6.11 -13.06
C LEU A 37 9.67 5.49 -13.89
N ALA A 38 10.92 5.92 -13.69
CA ALA A 38 12.07 5.34 -14.38
C ALA A 38 12.23 3.83 -14.14
N LEU A 39 11.75 3.32 -12.99
CA LEU A 39 11.83 1.89 -12.65
C LEU A 39 10.86 1.03 -13.46
N LEU A 40 9.87 1.62 -14.16
CA LEU A 40 9.00 0.87 -15.07
C LEU A 40 9.74 0.29 -16.28
N GLU A 41 10.92 0.82 -16.58
CA GLU A 41 11.76 0.37 -17.70
C GLU A 41 12.84 -0.64 -17.26
N GLU A 42 12.92 -0.97 -15.96
CA GLU A 42 13.88 -1.94 -15.43
C GLU A 42 13.50 -3.39 -15.81
N GLU A 43 14.51 -4.23 -15.95
CA GLU A 43 14.30 -5.64 -16.26
C GLU A 43 13.57 -6.37 -15.11
N GLY A 44 12.54 -7.13 -15.45
CA GLY A 44 11.69 -7.80 -14.48
C GLY A 44 10.58 -6.91 -13.90
N VAL A 45 10.42 -5.68 -14.40
CA VAL A 45 9.29 -4.80 -14.07
C VAL A 45 8.34 -4.71 -15.25
N TRP A 46 7.04 -4.92 -15.02
CA TRP A 46 6.01 -4.73 -16.05
C TRP A 46 4.66 -4.36 -15.46
N THR A 47 3.77 -3.84 -16.31
CA THR A 47 2.38 -3.57 -15.97
C THR A 47 1.48 -4.50 -16.76
N GLU A 48 0.53 -5.15 -16.09
CA GLU A 48 -0.48 -6.00 -16.73
C GLU A 48 -1.85 -5.76 -16.06
N ASP A 49 -2.84 -5.38 -16.87
CA ASP A 49 -4.18 -4.97 -16.41
C ASP A 49 -4.13 -3.87 -15.34
N ASN A 50 -4.47 -4.23 -14.10
CA ASN A 50 -4.48 -3.38 -12.91
C ASN A 50 -3.34 -3.72 -11.94
N LEU A 51 -2.25 -4.33 -12.42
CA LEU A 51 -1.10 -4.72 -11.60
C LEU A 51 0.18 -4.13 -12.15
N THR A 52 1.05 -3.65 -11.25
CA THR A 52 2.47 -3.43 -11.54
C THR A 52 3.29 -4.51 -10.83
N VAL A 53 4.05 -5.29 -11.59
CA VAL A 53 4.80 -6.45 -11.09
C VAL A 53 6.29 -6.16 -11.15
N LEU A 54 6.99 -6.54 -10.08
CA LEU A 54 8.42 -6.46 -9.86
C LEU A 54 8.89 -7.88 -9.55
N SER A 55 9.29 -8.63 -10.58
CA SER A 55 9.70 -10.02 -10.41
C SER A 55 11.13 -10.12 -9.93
N ALA A 56 11.33 -10.81 -8.81
CA ALA A 56 12.62 -11.34 -8.43
C ALA A 56 12.89 -12.64 -9.20
N GLU A 57 14.15 -12.93 -9.51
CA GLU A 57 14.54 -14.18 -10.16
C GLU A 57 14.38 -15.35 -9.18
N GLU A 58 13.77 -16.45 -9.65
CA GLU A 58 13.59 -17.71 -8.88
C GLU A 58 12.89 -17.54 -7.51
N ALA A 59 12.10 -16.47 -7.34
CA ALA A 59 11.38 -16.21 -6.09
C ALA A 59 10.13 -17.09 -5.95
N ASP A 60 10.04 -17.81 -4.85
CA ASP A 60 8.83 -18.53 -4.39
C ASP A 60 7.95 -17.67 -3.46
N THR A 61 8.45 -16.49 -3.08
CA THR A 61 7.83 -15.55 -2.14
C THR A 61 7.43 -14.27 -2.87
N ALA A 62 6.19 -13.81 -2.67
CA ALA A 62 5.73 -12.54 -3.23
C ALA A 62 4.94 -11.68 -2.23
N LEU A 63 5.16 -10.37 -2.33
CA LEU A 63 4.43 -9.33 -1.61
C LEU A 63 3.35 -8.71 -2.50
N ILE A 64 2.09 -8.88 -2.12
CA ILE A 64 0.99 -8.08 -2.67
C ILE A 64 0.94 -6.76 -1.92
N PHE A 65 1.04 -5.64 -2.64
CA PHE A 65 1.12 -4.31 -2.05
C PHE A 65 -0.06 -3.42 -2.43
N TYR A 66 -0.74 -2.88 -1.41
CA TYR A 66 -1.88 -1.99 -1.58
C TYR A 66 -1.43 -0.53 -1.40
N PRO A 67 -1.52 0.31 -2.45
CA PRO A 67 -1.09 1.70 -2.37
C PRO A 67 -2.00 2.53 -1.48
N GLY A 68 -1.46 3.65 -0.97
CA GLY A 68 -2.21 4.67 -0.26
C GLY A 68 -3.31 5.32 -1.11
N ALA A 69 -4.29 5.91 -0.43
CA ALA A 69 -5.43 6.55 -1.11
C ALA A 69 -4.98 7.67 -2.05
N LEU A 70 -5.44 7.63 -3.30
CA LEU A 70 -5.13 8.61 -4.34
C LEU A 70 -3.62 8.73 -4.64
N VAL A 71 -2.80 7.74 -4.27
CA VAL A 71 -1.39 7.71 -4.64
C VAL A 71 -1.21 6.82 -5.85
N GLU A 72 -0.50 7.31 -6.87
CA GLU A 72 -0.16 6.54 -8.05
C GLU A 72 0.68 5.29 -7.67
N PRO A 73 0.30 4.08 -8.12
CA PRO A 73 0.99 2.83 -7.76
C PRO A 73 2.51 2.87 -8.00
N ALA A 74 2.93 3.48 -9.12
CA ALA A 74 4.33 3.62 -9.47
C ALA A 74 5.15 4.39 -8.43
N SER A 75 4.53 5.20 -7.56
CA SER A 75 5.24 5.92 -6.49
C SER A 75 5.93 4.99 -5.49
N TYR A 76 5.50 3.74 -5.35
CA TYR A 76 6.09 2.78 -4.42
C TYR A 76 7.22 1.95 -5.03
N LEU A 77 7.49 2.09 -6.34
CA LEU A 77 8.52 1.31 -7.03
C LEU A 77 9.89 1.41 -6.38
N PRO A 78 10.40 2.59 -5.95
CA PRO A 78 11.73 2.65 -5.34
C PRO A 78 11.87 1.83 -4.05
N LEU A 79 10.85 1.84 -3.20
CA LEU A 79 10.85 1.03 -1.98
C LEU A 79 10.70 -0.46 -2.32
N LEU A 80 9.77 -0.81 -3.21
CA LEU A 80 9.50 -2.22 -3.55
C LEU A 80 10.58 -2.85 -4.41
N GLU A 81 11.34 -2.07 -5.17
CA GLU A 81 12.57 -2.51 -5.81
C GLU A 81 13.60 -2.96 -4.77
N GLY A 82 13.71 -2.25 -3.65
CA GLY A 82 14.54 -2.69 -2.52
C GLY A 82 14.08 -4.02 -1.92
N VAL A 83 12.77 -4.27 -1.84
CA VAL A 83 12.20 -5.56 -1.41
C VAL A 83 12.48 -6.66 -2.43
N ARG A 84 12.33 -6.36 -3.73
CA ARG A 84 12.67 -7.26 -4.84
C ARG A 84 14.12 -7.72 -4.79
N GLN A 85 15.05 -6.83 -4.47
CA GLN A 85 16.47 -7.13 -4.31
C GLN A 85 16.78 -8.07 -3.13
N MET A 86 15.83 -8.30 -2.22
CA MET A 86 15.94 -9.31 -1.16
C MET A 86 15.49 -10.70 -1.62
N GLY A 87 14.99 -10.86 -2.85
CA GLY A 87 14.46 -12.11 -3.38
C GLY A 87 12.94 -12.25 -3.27
N VAL A 88 12.22 -11.17 -2.98
CA VAL A 88 10.76 -11.18 -2.84
C VAL A 88 10.10 -10.44 -4.01
N SER A 89 9.38 -11.14 -4.87
CA SER A 89 8.62 -10.49 -5.94
C SER A 89 7.58 -9.53 -5.36
N CYS A 90 7.36 -8.36 -5.97
CA CYS A 90 6.37 -7.40 -5.49
C CYS A 90 5.29 -7.16 -6.53
N ILE A 91 4.03 -7.17 -6.12
CA ILE A 91 2.87 -6.99 -6.98
C ILE A 91 2.02 -5.85 -6.41
N ILE A 92 2.10 -4.69 -7.04
CA ILE A 92 1.33 -3.52 -6.65
C ILE A 92 -0.04 -3.60 -7.31
N VAL A 93 -1.10 -3.51 -6.51
CA VAL A 93 -2.48 -3.49 -7.02
C VAL A 93 -2.89 -2.05 -7.34
N GLU A 94 -3.28 -1.80 -8.59
CA GLU A 94 -3.91 -0.56 -8.99
C GLU A 94 -5.39 -0.56 -8.56
N MET A 95 -5.69 0.22 -7.52
CA MET A 95 -7.03 0.30 -6.96
C MET A 95 -7.97 1.13 -7.84
N PRO A 96 -9.23 0.71 -8.07
CA PRO A 96 -10.20 1.50 -8.82
C PRO A 96 -10.32 2.92 -8.26
N LEU A 97 -10.16 3.94 -9.12
CA LEU A 97 -10.18 5.37 -8.73
C LEU A 97 -9.14 5.76 -7.66
N GLY A 98 -8.10 4.95 -7.46
CA GLY A 98 -7.11 5.15 -6.40
C GLY A 98 -7.65 4.91 -4.98
N MET A 99 -8.76 4.17 -4.84
CA MET A 99 -9.43 3.95 -3.55
C MET A 99 -9.41 2.47 -3.15
N ALA A 100 -8.53 2.11 -2.20
CA ALA A 100 -8.31 0.71 -1.80
C ALA A 100 -9.55 -0.02 -1.22
N PHE A 101 -10.52 0.70 -0.66
CA PHE A 101 -11.76 0.07 -0.16
C PHE A 101 -12.69 -0.43 -1.28
N LEU A 102 -12.46 -0.02 -2.53
CA LEU A 102 -13.26 -0.47 -3.67
C LEU A 102 -12.89 -1.87 -4.14
N ASP A 103 -11.72 -2.37 -3.74
CA ASP A 103 -11.25 -3.70 -4.12
C ASP A 103 -10.51 -4.41 -2.96
N LEU A 104 -11.27 -4.68 -1.91
CA LEU A 104 -10.77 -5.38 -0.71
C LEU A 104 -10.23 -6.78 -0.99
N ASN A 105 -10.69 -7.43 -2.06
CA ASN A 105 -10.37 -8.81 -2.37
C ASN A 105 -9.39 -8.94 -3.55
N ALA A 106 -8.75 -7.85 -3.98
CA ALA A 106 -7.78 -7.88 -5.06
C ALA A 106 -6.66 -8.91 -4.84
N ALA A 107 -6.36 -9.23 -3.58
CA ALA A 107 -5.36 -10.24 -3.25
C ALA A 107 -5.78 -11.65 -3.70
N ASP A 108 -7.07 -12.00 -3.70
CA ASP A 108 -7.54 -13.29 -4.24
C ASP A 108 -7.21 -13.38 -5.74
N GLU A 109 -7.52 -12.34 -6.50
CA GLU A 109 -7.28 -12.28 -7.95
C GLU A 109 -5.79 -12.34 -8.29
N VAL A 110 -4.96 -11.65 -7.50
CA VAL A 110 -3.50 -11.72 -7.65
C VAL A 110 -2.99 -13.14 -7.38
N MET A 111 -3.39 -13.76 -6.27
CA MET A 111 -2.94 -15.11 -5.92
C MET A 111 -3.33 -16.16 -6.98
N GLU A 112 -4.46 -15.97 -7.67
CA GLU A 112 -4.87 -16.84 -8.78
C GLU A 112 -4.03 -16.65 -10.05
N ARG A 113 -3.49 -15.45 -10.28
CA ARG A 113 -2.68 -15.11 -11.47
C ARG A 113 -1.24 -15.60 -11.38
N PHE A 114 -0.70 -15.76 -10.18
CA PHE A 114 0.67 -16.20 -9.92
C PHE A 114 0.69 -17.52 -9.13
N PRO A 115 0.21 -18.63 -9.71
CA PRO A 115 0.11 -19.93 -9.03
C PRO A 115 1.47 -20.56 -8.68
N GLU A 116 2.56 -20.02 -9.20
CA GLU A 116 3.94 -20.42 -8.90
C GLU A 116 4.47 -19.90 -7.55
N VAL A 117 3.81 -18.90 -6.95
CA VAL A 117 4.20 -18.35 -5.65
C VAL A 117 3.71 -19.30 -4.54
N GLU A 118 4.64 -19.75 -3.70
CA GLU A 118 4.36 -20.63 -2.57
C GLU A 118 4.09 -19.83 -1.28
N HIS A 119 4.79 -18.71 -1.11
CA HIS A 119 4.75 -17.90 0.10
C HIS A 119 4.19 -16.50 -0.17
N TRP A 120 3.07 -16.18 0.48
CA TRP A 120 2.36 -14.91 0.26
C TRP A 120 2.54 -13.94 1.42
N LEU A 121 3.06 -12.77 1.10
CA LEU A 121 3.08 -11.60 1.99
C LEU A 121 2.01 -10.62 1.50
N LEU A 122 1.41 -9.92 2.45
CA LEU A 122 0.49 -8.82 2.13
C LEU A 122 1.02 -7.55 2.79
N GLY A 123 0.81 -6.41 2.15
CA GLY A 123 1.18 -5.16 2.75
C GLY A 123 0.53 -3.97 2.09
N GLY A 124 0.77 -2.81 2.66
CA GLY A 124 0.28 -1.58 2.08
C GLY A 124 0.62 -0.35 2.89
N HIS A 125 0.37 0.79 2.26
CA HIS A 125 0.60 2.09 2.85
C HIS A 125 -0.72 2.76 3.26
N SER A 126 -0.77 3.36 4.46
CA SER A 126 -1.89 4.20 4.90
C SER A 126 -3.25 3.47 4.77
N LEU A 127 -4.21 4.03 4.01
CA LEU A 127 -5.47 3.36 3.72
C LEU A 127 -5.29 2.00 3.04
N GLY A 128 -4.34 1.86 2.11
CA GLY A 128 -4.01 0.60 1.48
C GLY A 128 -3.55 -0.44 2.50
N GLY A 129 -2.72 -0.02 3.46
CA GLY A 129 -2.30 -0.86 4.60
C GLY A 129 -3.48 -1.31 5.48
N ALA A 130 -4.44 -0.41 5.76
CA ALA A 130 -5.64 -0.79 6.50
C ALA A 130 -6.51 -1.80 5.74
N MET A 131 -6.61 -1.70 4.41
CA MET A 131 -7.37 -2.64 3.58
C MET A 131 -6.65 -3.99 3.47
N ALA A 132 -5.33 -3.98 3.27
CA ALA A 132 -4.48 -5.16 3.34
C ALA A 132 -4.65 -5.88 4.69
N SER A 133 -4.58 -5.14 5.80
CA SER A 133 -4.80 -5.70 7.13
C SER A 133 -6.20 -6.29 7.31
N GLN A 134 -7.24 -5.64 6.78
CA GLN A 134 -8.60 -6.16 6.86
C GLN A 134 -8.75 -7.47 6.09
N TYR A 135 -8.17 -7.55 4.89
CA TYR A 135 -8.16 -8.76 4.09
C TYR A 135 -7.43 -9.88 4.85
N ALA A 136 -6.20 -9.63 5.33
CA ALA A 136 -5.42 -10.61 6.08
C ALA A 136 -6.17 -11.11 7.32
N ALA A 137 -6.85 -10.23 8.07
CA ALA A 137 -7.65 -10.63 9.23
C ALA A 137 -8.83 -11.56 8.87
N ARG A 138 -9.38 -11.45 7.66
CA ARG A 138 -10.48 -12.31 7.18
C ARG A 138 -9.99 -13.60 6.52
N HIS A 139 -8.73 -13.62 6.10
CA HIS A 139 -8.08 -14.67 5.32
C HIS A 139 -6.72 -15.03 5.93
N ALA A 140 -6.68 -15.27 7.24
CA ALA A 140 -5.43 -15.42 8.00
C ALA A 140 -4.59 -16.63 7.57
N ASP A 141 -5.18 -17.58 6.85
CA ASP A 141 -4.51 -18.74 6.26
C ASP A 141 -3.87 -18.46 4.89
N ARG A 142 -4.11 -17.28 4.29
CA ARG A 142 -3.63 -16.92 2.94
C ARG A 142 -2.42 -16.00 2.91
N ALA A 143 -2.04 -15.38 4.03
CA ALA A 143 -0.88 -14.50 4.12
C ALA A 143 -0.03 -14.91 5.33
N GLU A 144 1.26 -15.15 5.10
CA GLU A 144 2.21 -15.59 6.14
C GLU A 144 2.78 -14.41 6.95
N ALA A 145 2.81 -13.23 6.34
CA ALA A 145 3.18 -12.01 7.02
C ALA A 145 2.44 -10.78 6.45
N LEU A 146 2.23 -9.79 7.32
CA LEU A 146 1.61 -8.51 6.98
C LEU A 146 2.62 -7.36 7.16
N ILE A 147 2.80 -6.50 6.16
CA ILE A 147 3.73 -5.35 6.21
C ILE A 147 2.92 -4.05 6.09
N LEU A 148 2.90 -3.27 7.17
CA LEU A 148 2.10 -2.05 7.29
C LEU A 148 3.01 -0.82 7.35
N LEU A 149 2.88 0.04 6.36
CA LEU A 149 3.66 1.29 6.25
C LEU A 149 2.73 2.47 6.53
N GLY A 150 3.03 3.31 7.50
CA GLY A 150 2.14 4.41 7.89
C GLY A 150 0.71 3.93 8.21
N ALA A 151 0.58 2.69 8.69
CA ALA A 151 -0.68 2.00 8.96
C ALA A 151 -0.52 1.07 10.16
N TYR A 152 -1.63 0.54 10.67
CA TYR A 152 -1.67 -0.36 11.82
C TYR A 152 -2.67 -1.48 11.58
N ILE A 153 -2.57 -2.53 12.40
CA ILE A 153 -3.44 -3.70 12.29
C ILE A 153 -4.90 -3.25 12.44
N TYR A 154 -5.67 -3.49 11.38
CA TYR A 154 -7.10 -3.25 11.33
C TYR A 154 -7.84 -4.58 11.15
N GLY A 155 -8.57 -4.98 12.18
CA GLY A 155 -9.18 -6.31 12.28
C GLY A 155 -8.48 -7.18 13.33
N ASP A 156 -8.76 -8.48 13.29
CA ASP A 156 -8.18 -9.49 14.18
C ASP A 156 -7.10 -10.27 13.44
N TYR A 157 -5.90 -9.70 13.36
CA TYR A 157 -4.72 -10.34 12.76
C TYR A 157 -3.59 -10.45 13.81
N PRO A 158 -2.85 -11.57 13.88
CA PRO A 158 -1.82 -11.75 14.91
C PRO A 158 -0.73 -10.68 14.81
N ALA A 159 -0.51 -9.92 15.89
CA ALA A 159 0.50 -8.87 15.91
C ALA A 159 1.91 -9.43 15.71
N GLU A 160 2.14 -10.67 16.15
CA GLU A 160 3.38 -11.37 15.91
C GLU A 160 3.61 -11.68 14.43
N GLN A 161 2.60 -11.68 13.56
CA GLN A 161 2.74 -11.90 12.11
C GLN A 161 2.68 -10.61 11.29
N ALA A 162 2.54 -9.45 11.95
CA ALA A 162 2.54 -8.15 11.30
C ALA A 162 3.81 -7.38 11.64
N LEU A 163 4.34 -6.64 10.68
CA LEU A 163 5.33 -5.58 10.86
C LEU A 163 4.61 -4.24 10.68
N THR A 164 4.74 -3.35 11.65
CA THR A 164 4.21 -1.98 11.58
C THR A 164 5.36 -1.00 11.57
N VAL A 165 5.51 -0.22 10.49
CA VAL A 165 6.55 0.79 10.34
C VAL A 165 5.88 2.15 10.13
N TYR A 166 6.25 3.15 10.94
CA TYR A 166 5.74 4.52 10.76
C TYR A 166 6.76 5.57 11.16
N GLY A 167 6.65 6.77 10.57
CA GLY A 167 7.49 7.91 10.92
C GLY A 167 7.09 8.52 12.28
N SER A 168 8.07 8.98 13.06
CA SER A 168 7.81 9.71 14.32
C SER A 168 6.98 10.99 14.13
N LEU A 169 6.98 11.57 12.93
CA LEU A 169 6.19 12.73 12.53
C LEU A 169 4.89 12.35 11.80
N ASP A 170 4.59 11.05 11.69
CA ASP A 170 3.31 10.56 11.18
C ASP A 170 2.20 10.80 12.21
N ARG A 171 1.23 11.64 11.85
CA ARG A 171 0.20 12.09 12.78
C ARG A 171 -0.87 11.01 12.95
N GLY A 172 -1.00 10.52 14.18
CA GLY A 172 -2.16 9.74 14.62
C GLY A 172 -1.97 8.23 14.65
N LEU A 173 -0.80 7.71 14.27
CA LEU A 173 -0.48 6.29 14.42
C LEU A 173 0.05 5.94 15.82
N GLY A 174 0.98 6.73 16.36
CA GLY A 174 1.67 6.38 17.61
C GLY A 174 0.82 6.47 18.89
N THR A 175 -0.27 7.24 18.90
CA THR A 175 -1.10 7.41 20.10
C THR A 175 -2.32 6.48 20.06
N GLY A 176 -2.11 5.21 20.38
CA GLY A 176 -3.22 4.27 20.61
C GLY A 176 -3.07 2.88 20.01
N LEU A 177 -1.88 2.49 19.55
CA LEU A 177 -1.63 1.09 19.18
C LEU A 177 -1.86 0.18 20.39
N GLY A 178 -2.69 -0.85 20.21
CA GLY A 178 -3.00 -1.85 21.22
C GLY A 178 -1.97 -2.98 21.33
N TYR A 179 -0.86 -2.87 20.59
CA TYR A 179 0.19 -3.87 20.44
C TYR A 179 1.55 -3.18 20.29
N THR A 180 2.63 -3.92 20.55
CA THR A 180 4.02 -3.42 20.49
C THR A 180 4.96 -4.32 19.70
N GLU A 181 4.49 -5.53 19.37
CA GLU A 181 5.18 -6.55 18.62
C GLU A 181 5.50 -6.03 17.22
N ASN A 182 6.77 -6.12 16.82
CA ASN A 182 7.27 -5.73 15.50
C ASN A 182 6.81 -4.31 15.09
N VAL A 183 6.81 -3.36 16.03
CA VAL A 183 6.55 -1.95 15.75
C VAL A 183 7.88 -1.22 15.64
N VAL A 184 8.11 -0.57 14.49
CA VAL A 184 9.30 0.23 14.20
C VAL A 184 8.91 1.67 13.95
N ILE A 185 9.54 2.58 14.71
CA ILE A 185 9.35 4.02 14.58
C ILE A 185 10.58 4.61 13.88
N LEU A 186 10.36 5.30 12.76
CA LEU A 186 11.40 5.97 12.00
C LEU A 186 11.54 7.41 12.52
N GLU A 187 12.56 7.66 13.33
CA GLU A 187 12.85 8.98 13.91
C GLU A 187 13.11 10.01 12.79
N GLY A 188 12.43 11.15 12.86
CA GLY A 188 12.42 12.18 11.81
C GLY A 188 11.63 11.83 10.55
N GLY A 189 11.14 10.59 10.39
CA GLY A 189 10.32 10.18 9.25
C GLY A 189 8.89 10.71 9.32
N ASN A 190 8.22 10.80 8.17
CA ASN A 190 6.80 11.19 8.06
C ASN A 190 5.97 10.13 7.30
N HIS A 191 4.68 10.42 7.11
CA HIS A 191 3.74 9.53 6.44
C HIS A 191 4.04 9.39 4.93
N ALA A 192 4.26 10.49 4.22
CA ALA A 192 4.35 10.46 2.75
C ALA A 192 5.60 9.74 2.19
N GLN A 193 6.73 9.76 2.90
CA GLN A 193 8.03 9.30 2.36
C GLN A 193 8.15 7.76 2.18
N PHE A 194 7.11 6.99 2.51
CA PHE A 194 7.02 5.58 2.08
C PHE A 194 6.83 5.44 0.56
N GLY A 195 6.39 6.50 -0.12
CA GLY A 195 6.36 6.57 -1.58
C GLY A 195 7.04 7.82 -2.13
N ASN A 196 7.34 7.79 -3.42
CA ASN A 196 7.97 8.87 -4.18
C ASN A 196 6.90 9.65 -4.95
N TYR A 197 6.10 10.43 -4.24
CA TYR A 197 5.04 11.28 -4.81
C TYR A 197 5.03 12.71 -4.26
N GLY A 198 6.06 13.05 -3.48
CA GLY A 198 6.22 14.36 -2.86
C GLY A 198 5.38 14.55 -1.59
N PRO A 199 5.29 15.80 -1.09
CA PRO A 199 4.57 16.11 0.14
C PRO A 199 3.07 15.88 0.01
N GLN A 200 2.47 15.27 1.04
CA GLN A 200 1.04 15.05 1.15
C GLN A 200 0.38 16.15 2.01
N LEU A 201 -0.79 16.62 1.58
CA LEU A 201 -1.50 17.71 2.24
C LEU A 201 -1.87 17.33 3.69
N GLY A 202 -1.33 18.07 4.65
CA GLY A 202 -1.63 17.90 6.08
C GLY A 202 -0.56 17.15 6.88
N ASP A 203 0.36 16.50 6.17
CA ASP A 203 1.49 15.79 6.77
C ASP A 203 2.57 16.78 7.21
N PRO A 204 3.23 16.56 8.36
CA PRO A 204 4.44 17.28 8.71
C PRO A 204 5.56 17.01 7.70
N GLU A 205 6.41 18.02 7.52
CA GLU A 205 7.67 17.86 6.79
C GLU A 205 8.58 16.89 7.56
N ALA A 206 9.20 15.95 6.85
CA ALA A 206 10.16 15.02 7.44
C ALA A 206 11.47 15.74 7.79
N GLU A 207 12.16 15.22 8.81
CA GLU A 207 13.50 15.66 9.20
C GLU A 207 14.61 14.81 8.56
N ILE A 208 14.27 13.63 8.05
CA ILE A 208 15.16 12.76 7.26
C ILE A 208 14.71 12.71 5.80
N SER A 209 15.64 12.40 4.90
CA SER A 209 15.33 12.28 3.47
C SER A 209 14.44 11.07 3.16
N ALA A 210 13.71 11.10 2.04
CA ALA A 210 12.91 9.96 1.58
C ALA A 210 13.75 8.69 1.41
N GLY A 211 14.94 8.80 0.82
CA GLY A 211 15.85 7.66 0.65
C GLY A 211 16.32 7.08 1.99
N GLU A 212 16.57 7.92 3.00
CA GLU A 212 16.94 7.46 4.34
C GLU A 212 15.78 6.75 5.03
N GLN A 213 14.56 7.30 4.95
CA GLN A 213 13.37 6.66 5.51
C GLN A 213 13.11 5.29 4.85
N GLN A 214 13.22 5.22 3.51
CA GLN A 214 13.03 3.99 2.76
C GLN A 214 14.11 2.96 3.09
N ALA A 215 15.37 3.36 3.24
CA ALA A 215 16.46 2.47 3.64
C ALA A 215 16.21 1.85 5.04
N GLN A 216 15.79 2.66 6.02
CA GLN A 216 15.42 2.14 7.35
C GLN A 216 14.19 1.23 7.30
N THR A 217 13.22 1.55 6.43
CA THR A 217 12.04 0.69 6.20
C THR A 217 12.44 -0.66 5.64
N LEU A 218 13.37 -0.70 4.67
CA LEU A 218 13.90 -1.92 4.09
C LEU A 218 14.67 -2.76 5.11
N GLU A 219 15.47 -2.14 5.98
CA GLU A 219 16.14 -2.85 7.07
C GLU A 219 15.14 -3.52 8.03
N ALA A 220 14.05 -2.83 8.36
CA ALA A 220 12.98 -3.38 9.18
C ALA A 220 12.26 -4.56 8.49
N ILE A 221 11.93 -4.42 7.20
CA ILE A 221 11.32 -5.50 6.41
C ILE A 221 12.25 -6.71 6.34
N GLN A 222 13.51 -6.51 5.98
CA GLN A 222 14.50 -7.58 5.87
C GLN A 222 14.65 -8.33 7.19
N SER A 223 14.82 -7.62 8.30
CA SER A 223 14.97 -8.21 9.63
C SER A 223 13.74 -9.03 10.03
N PHE A 224 12.55 -8.51 9.74
CA PHE A 224 11.29 -9.16 10.06
C PHE A 224 11.06 -10.45 9.26
N LEU A 225 11.34 -10.44 7.95
CA LEU A 225 11.17 -11.61 7.09
C LEU A 225 12.25 -12.67 7.34
N ALA A 226 13.51 -12.27 7.51
CA ALA A 226 14.60 -13.19 7.86
C ALA A 226 14.35 -13.92 9.18
N GLY A 227 13.80 -13.23 10.19
CA GLY A 227 13.41 -13.82 11.46
C GLY A 227 12.31 -14.90 11.35
N ARG A 228 11.65 -15.00 10.19
CA ARG A 228 10.59 -15.97 9.90
C ARG A 228 11.00 -17.05 8.91
N GLY A 229 12.19 -16.96 8.32
CA GLY A 229 12.60 -17.84 7.22
C GLY A 229 11.83 -17.60 5.93
N LEU A 230 11.43 -16.34 5.67
CA LEU A 230 10.77 -15.88 4.44
C LEU A 230 11.74 -15.15 3.50
N LEU A 231 13.06 -15.30 3.75
CA LEU A 231 14.20 -14.82 2.95
C LEU A 231 15.31 -15.88 2.96
#